data_AF-A0A7I8WFK1-F1
#
_entry.id   AF-A0A7I8WFK1-F1
#
_cell.length_a   1.000
_cell.length_b   1.000
_cell.length_c   1.000
_cell.angle_alpha   90.00
_cell.angle_beta   90.00
_cell.angle_gamma   90.00
#
_symmetry.space_group_name_H-M   'P 1'
#
loop_
_entity.id
_entity.type
_entity.pdbx_description
1 polymer ?
#
loop_
_entity_poly.entity_id
_entity_poly.type
_entity_poly.pdbx_seq_one_letter_code
_entity_poly.pdbx_strand_id
1 'polypeptide(L)'
;MKHIIHGTHNSGILVGYLTILDNVLRFNLDLRDSISDFGSKEIICKLRENLKDSWKTSFDTRCLTILSYLIKKDEIEMIKMNGINTAKIQNNLQCCLKSKNHLDKNKYPLSDSLIAINHLAANDENKQLMIRYIPFLLAILQEAINSFEQESAVECLKTLISNADCKKLLQKTDSLKILENLSENGMSLTVKTKTQKLMEEIHLKELKNQVKVATKRTQPLTRGYLNSKKKR
;
A
#
# COMPACT_ATOMS: atom_id res chain seq x y z
N MET A 1 25.00 -31.28 20.52
CA MET A 1 25.91 -30.32 19.87
C MET A 1 25.05 -29.16 19.37
N LYS A 2 25.05 -28.00 20.06
CA LYS A 2 24.30 -26.81 19.63
C LYS A 2 25.17 -26.05 18.64
N HIS A 3 24.82 -26.06 17.35
CA HIS A 3 25.48 -25.19 16.38
C HIS A 3 25.11 -23.73 16.70
N ILE A 4 26.03 -23.03 17.36
CA ILE A 4 25.95 -21.58 17.53
C ILE A 4 26.41 -20.96 16.22
N ILE A 5 25.43 -20.66 15.37
CA ILE A 5 25.62 -19.94 14.11
C ILE A 5 26.21 -18.56 14.44
N HIS A 6 27.49 -18.34 14.10
CA HIS A 6 28.19 -17.08 14.36
C HIS A 6 27.55 -15.93 13.57
N GLY A 7 27.16 -14.88 14.28
CA GLY A 7 26.01 -14.02 13.97
C GLY A 7 26.19 -12.87 12.96
N THR A 8 27.30 -12.75 12.22
CA THR A 8 27.53 -11.62 11.29
C THR A 8 27.58 -12.02 9.82
N HIS A 9 28.08 -13.22 9.48
CA HIS A 9 28.07 -13.70 8.08
C HIS A 9 26.71 -14.26 7.63
N ASN A 10 25.89 -14.72 8.57
CA ASN A 10 24.62 -15.38 8.25
C ASN A 10 23.49 -14.40 7.88
N SER A 11 23.54 -13.16 8.36
CA SER A 11 22.49 -12.17 8.05
C SER A 11 22.51 -11.73 6.59
N GLY A 12 23.68 -11.49 6.00
CA GLY A 12 23.81 -11.15 4.58
C GLY A 12 23.33 -12.28 3.66
N ILE A 13 23.65 -13.52 4.01
CA ILE A 13 23.17 -14.71 3.31
C ILE A 13 21.63 -14.82 3.39
N LEU A 14 21.06 -14.61 4.58
CA LEU A 14 19.61 -14.62 4.77
C LEU A 14 18.91 -13.52 3.96
N VAL A 15 19.47 -12.30 3.92
CA VAL A 15 18.95 -11.22 3.06
C VAL A 15 19.04 -11.62 1.58
N GLY A 16 20.13 -12.27 1.16
CA GLY A 16 20.27 -12.81 -0.18
C GLY A 16 19.17 -13.82 -0.53
N TYR A 17 18.92 -14.80 0.35
CA TYR A 17 17.84 -15.77 0.16
C TYR A 17 16.46 -15.13 0.12
N LEU A 18 16.16 -14.19 1.02
CA LEU A 18 14.90 -13.46 0.98
C LEU A 18 14.77 -12.62 -0.30
N THR A 19 15.86 -12.08 -0.82
CA THR A 19 15.85 -11.33 -2.09
C THR A 19 15.52 -12.25 -3.26
N ILE A 20 16.13 -13.44 -3.31
CA ILE A 20 15.80 -14.45 -4.31
C ILE A 20 14.34 -14.87 -4.19
N LEU A 21 13.86 -15.14 -2.97
CA LEU A 21 12.48 -15.55 -2.72
C LEU A 21 11.46 -14.46 -3.10
N ASP A 22 11.71 -13.21 -2.72
CA ASP A 22 10.88 -12.05 -3.13
C ASP A 22 10.82 -11.96 -4.66
N ASN A 23 11.95 -12.06 -5.36
CA ASN A 23 11.96 -12.03 -6.82
C ASN A 23 11.19 -13.21 -7.44
N VAL A 24 11.38 -14.43 -6.95
CA VAL A 24 10.66 -15.62 -7.42
C VAL A 24 9.14 -15.42 -7.27
N LEU A 25 8.69 -15.02 -6.08
CA LEU A 25 7.27 -14.81 -5.78
C LEU A 25 6.66 -13.61 -6.52
N ARG A 26 7.46 -12.57 -6.79
CA ARG A 26 7.04 -11.39 -7.54
C ARG A 26 6.73 -11.74 -8.99
N PHE A 27 7.56 -12.56 -9.63
CA PHE A 27 7.44 -12.87 -11.07
C PHE A 27 6.70 -14.18 -11.38
N ASN A 28 6.44 -15.04 -10.38
CA ASN A 28 5.78 -16.33 -10.59
C ASN A 28 4.57 -16.46 -9.66
N LEU A 29 3.40 -16.04 -10.13
CA LEU A 29 2.15 -16.11 -9.36
C LEU A 29 1.79 -17.55 -8.97
N ASP A 30 1.99 -18.50 -9.89
CA ASP A 30 1.65 -19.92 -9.70
C ASP A 30 2.48 -20.60 -8.59
N LEU A 31 3.68 -20.07 -8.31
CA LEU A 31 4.53 -20.59 -7.25
C LEU A 31 4.09 -20.11 -5.86
N ARG A 32 3.25 -19.08 -5.75
CA ARG A 32 2.85 -18.53 -4.45
C ARG A 32 2.06 -19.55 -3.65
N ASP A 33 1.09 -20.22 -4.28
CA ASP A 33 0.26 -21.23 -3.61
C ASP A 33 1.12 -22.44 -3.21
N SER A 34 1.93 -22.93 -4.16
CA SER A 34 2.87 -24.04 -3.89
C SER A 34 3.81 -23.72 -2.72
N ILE A 35 4.42 -22.54 -2.69
CA ILE A 35 5.36 -22.13 -1.64
C ILE A 35 4.63 -21.91 -0.30
N SER A 36 3.39 -21.40 -0.33
CA SER A 36 2.57 -21.20 0.87
C SER A 36 2.28 -22.54 1.57
N ASP A 37 1.99 -23.59 0.79
CA ASP A 37 1.66 -24.92 1.30
C ASP A 37 2.86 -25.67 1.93
N PHE A 38 4.09 -25.24 1.67
CA PHE A 38 5.32 -25.81 2.28
C PHE A 38 5.63 -25.28 3.69
N GLY A 39 4.70 -24.58 4.36
CA GLY A 39 4.93 -24.00 5.68
C GLY A 39 5.90 -22.81 5.66
N SER A 40 6.05 -22.16 4.50
CA SER A 40 6.96 -21.04 4.31
C SER A 40 6.57 -19.83 5.16
N LYS A 41 5.27 -19.64 5.44
CA LYS A 41 4.76 -18.54 6.27
C LYS A 41 5.30 -18.61 7.69
N GLU A 42 5.24 -19.78 8.32
CA GLU A 42 5.72 -20.04 9.67
C GLU A 42 7.24 -19.87 9.76
N ILE A 43 7.97 -20.32 8.74
CA ILE A 43 9.42 -20.13 8.65
C ILE A 43 9.75 -18.64 8.61
N ILE A 44 9.08 -17.87 7.75
CA ILE A 44 9.34 -16.43 7.63
C ILE A 44 8.97 -15.69 8.93
N CYS A 45 7.85 -16.03 9.56
CA CYS A 45 7.49 -15.47 10.88
C CYS A 45 8.53 -15.79 11.95
N LYS A 46 8.99 -17.04 12.04
CA LYS A 46 10.05 -17.43 12.98
C LYS A 46 11.36 -16.70 12.70
N LEU A 47 11.74 -16.52 11.44
CA LEU A 47 12.94 -15.77 11.07
C LEU A 47 12.82 -14.30 11.50
N ARG A 48 11.65 -13.69 11.30
CA ARG A 48 11.33 -12.32 11.69
C ARG A 48 11.46 -12.11 13.20
N GLU A 49 11.01 -13.07 14.00
CA GLU A 49 11.06 -13.03 15.47
C GLU A 49 12.48 -13.21 16.03
N ASN A 50 13.31 -14.05 15.37
CA ASN A 50 14.60 -14.48 15.91
C ASN A 50 15.80 -13.61 15.51
N LEU A 51 15.64 -12.61 14.64
CA LEU A 51 16.74 -11.76 14.19
C LEU A 51 16.99 -10.54 15.11
N LYS A 52 18.26 -10.39 15.53
CA LYS A 52 18.75 -9.30 16.39
C LYS A 52 19.01 -7.99 15.60
N ASP A 53 19.04 -6.88 16.34
CA ASP A 53 18.61 -5.53 15.93
C ASP A 53 19.34 -4.82 14.77
N SER A 54 20.56 -5.21 14.39
CA SER A 54 21.37 -4.42 13.45
C SER A 54 20.94 -4.53 11.98
N TRP A 55 20.36 -5.66 11.56
CA TRP A 55 19.85 -5.90 10.19
C TRP A 55 18.34 -6.03 10.12
N LYS A 56 17.68 -5.87 11.27
CA LYS A 56 16.25 -6.18 11.46
C LYS A 56 15.35 -5.43 10.50
N THR A 57 15.74 -4.28 9.96
CA THR A 57 14.87 -3.44 9.13
C THR A 57 14.61 -3.98 7.72
N SER A 58 15.66 -4.07 6.89
CA SER A 58 15.51 -4.52 5.51
C SER A 58 15.05 -5.97 5.47
N PHE A 59 15.48 -6.73 6.48
CA PHE A 59 15.01 -8.07 6.73
C PHE A 59 13.51 -8.10 7.09
N ASP A 60 13.06 -7.36 8.10
CA ASP A 60 11.65 -7.33 8.56
C ASP A 60 10.72 -6.85 7.44
N THR A 61 11.08 -5.76 6.75
CA THR A 61 10.30 -5.26 5.62
C THR A 61 10.21 -6.30 4.50
N ARG A 62 11.32 -6.98 4.18
CA ARG A 62 11.32 -8.03 3.15
C ARG A 62 10.54 -9.26 3.58
N CYS A 63 10.61 -9.67 4.84
CA CYS A 63 9.75 -10.70 5.40
C CYS A 63 8.28 -10.32 5.26
N LEU A 64 7.90 -9.10 5.61
CA LEU A 64 6.54 -8.60 5.48
C LEU A 64 6.07 -8.59 4.01
N THR A 65 6.92 -8.16 3.08
CA THR A 65 6.65 -8.23 1.64
C THR A 65 6.46 -9.68 1.19
N ILE A 66 7.34 -10.61 1.59
CA ILE A 66 7.20 -12.02 1.20
C ILE A 66 5.92 -12.63 1.78
N LEU A 67 5.66 -12.40 3.07
CA LEU A 67 4.44 -12.85 3.75
C LEU A 67 3.20 -12.37 3.01
N SER A 68 3.19 -11.14 2.51
CA SER A 68 2.06 -10.59 1.76
C SER A 68 1.79 -11.24 0.39
N TYR A 69 2.76 -11.93 -0.19
CA TYR A 69 2.52 -12.74 -1.38
C TYR A 69 1.89 -14.10 -1.05
N LEU A 70 2.17 -14.62 0.14
CA LEU A 70 1.87 -16.00 0.54
C LEU A 70 0.59 -16.14 1.37
N ILE A 71 0.21 -15.06 2.05
CA ILE A 71 -0.90 -15.03 3.00
C ILE A 71 -2.23 -14.90 2.29
N LYS A 72 -3.18 -15.75 2.69
CA LYS A 72 -4.58 -15.70 2.22
C LYS A 72 -5.34 -14.61 2.98
N LYS A 73 -6.52 -14.24 2.47
CA LYS A 73 -7.33 -13.14 3.01
C LYS A 73 -7.71 -13.35 4.49
N ASP A 74 -7.93 -14.58 4.89
CA ASP A 74 -8.23 -15.01 6.26
C ASP A 74 -7.01 -15.07 7.19
N GLU A 75 -5.80 -14.98 6.63
CA GLU A 75 -4.52 -15.04 7.36
C GLU A 75 -3.88 -13.66 7.56
N ILE A 76 -4.60 -12.60 7.19
CA ILE A 76 -4.06 -11.24 7.04
C ILE A 76 -3.53 -10.63 8.34
N GLU A 77 -3.95 -11.16 9.49
CA GLU A 77 -3.47 -10.78 10.82
C GLU A 77 -2.00 -11.15 11.07
N MET A 78 -1.43 -12.09 10.31
CA MET A 78 0.00 -12.42 10.38
C MET A 78 0.89 -11.25 9.89
N ILE A 79 0.33 -10.31 9.13
CA ILE A 79 1.03 -9.15 8.57
C ILE A 79 0.67 -7.90 9.37
N LYS A 80 1.22 -7.76 10.58
CA LYS A 80 0.99 -6.57 11.40
C LYS A 80 2.17 -5.59 11.38
N MET A 81 1.88 -4.34 11.05
CA MET A 81 2.81 -3.23 11.23
C MET A 81 2.94 -2.85 12.70
N ASN A 82 4.11 -2.37 13.09
CA ASN A 82 4.40 -1.82 14.41
C ASN A 82 5.11 -0.47 14.28
N GLY A 83 5.29 0.25 15.38
CA GLY A 83 5.94 1.58 15.33
C GLY A 83 7.34 1.55 14.73
N ILE A 84 8.08 0.45 14.92
CA ILE A 84 9.46 0.30 14.44
C ILE A 84 9.51 0.19 12.92
N ASN A 85 8.75 -0.74 12.32
CA ASN A 85 8.74 -0.87 10.85
C ASN A 85 8.09 0.34 10.18
N THR A 86 7.09 0.94 10.82
CA THR A 86 6.45 2.16 10.35
C THR A 86 7.46 3.30 10.21
N ALA A 87 8.20 3.58 11.29
CA ALA A 87 9.19 4.66 11.34
C ALA A 87 10.32 4.46 10.33
N LYS A 88 10.71 3.21 10.09
CA LYS A 88 11.82 2.89 9.19
C LYS A 88 11.44 2.94 7.72
N ILE A 89 10.25 2.46 7.34
CA ILE A 89 9.71 2.70 5.99
C ILE A 89 9.64 4.21 5.74
N GLN A 90 9.13 4.97 6.71
CA GLN A 90 9.08 6.43 6.62
C GLN A 90 10.47 7.05 6.42
N ASN A 91 11.47 6.62 7.20
CA ASN A 91 12.84 7.09 7.09
C ASN A 91 13.44 6.76 5.72
N ASN A 92 13.16 5.58 5.16
CA ASN A 92 13.64 5.23 3.82
C ASN A 92 13.07 6.17 2.74
N LEU A 93 11.74 6.36 2.75
CA LEU A 93 11.06 7.27 1.82
C LEU A 93 11.64 8.69 1.94
N GLN A 94 11.82 9.18 3.17
CA GLN A 94 12.37 10.50 3.43
C GLN A 94 13.82 10.63 2.96
N CYS A 95 14.66 9.61 3.15
CA CYS A 95 16.04 9.61 2.68
C CYS A 95 16.10 9.64 1.15
N CYS A 96 15.33 8.78 0.47
CA CYS A 96 15.31 8.70 -1.00
C CYS A 96 14.81 10.00 -1.64
N LEU A 97 13.76 10.62 -1.08
CA LEU A 97 13.25 11.91 -1.55
C LEU A 97 14.27 13.03 -1.35
N LYS A 98 14.88 13.13 -0.16
CA LYS A 98 15.89 14.17 0.12
C LYS A 98 17.12 14.06 -0.78
N SER A 99 17.57 12.84 -1.06
CA SER A 99 18.72 12.61 -1.92
C SER A 99 18.39 12.64 -3.41
N LYS A 100 17.09 12.70 -3.77
CA LYS A 100 16.61 12.46 -5.14
C LYS A 100 17.28 11.23 -5.74
N ASN A 101 17.26 10.14 -4.99
CA ASN A 101 17.91 8.89 -5.36
C ASN A 101 16.93 7.72 -5.19
N HIS A 102 17.06 6.71 -6.05
CA HIS A 102 16.34 5.45 -5.98
C HIS A 102 16.72 4.61 -4.76
N LEU A 103 17.84 4.95 -4.11
CA LEU A 103 18.42 4.24 -2.99
C LEU A 103 18.60 5.18 -1.81
N ASP A 104 18.35 4.70 -0.59
CA ASP A 104 18.79 5.41 0.61
C ASP A 104 20.30 5.30 0.83
N LYS A 105 20.78 5.97 1.89
CA LYS A 105 22.18 5.92 2.35
C LYS A 105 22.70 4.50 2.63
N ASN A 106 21.81 3.54 2.87
CA ASN A 106 22.14 2.13 3.12
C ASN A 106 21.93 1.25 1.87
N LYS A 107 21.74 1.87 0.69
CA LYS A 107 21.45 1.22 -0.58
C LYS A 107 20.13 0.44 -0.59
N TYR A 108 19.18 0.81 0.27
CA TYR A 108 17.86 0.20 0.28
C TYR A 108 16.97 0.86 -0.79
N PRO A 109 16.39 0.08 -1.72
CA PRO A 109 15.61 0.64 -2.82
C PRO A 109 14.30 1.28 -2.37
N LEU A 110 13.96 2.43 -2.97
CA LEU A 110 12.66 3.08 -2.81
C LEU A 110 11.52 2.16 -3.26
N SER A 111 11.71 1.45 -4.37
CA SER A 111 10.79 0.45 -4.90
C SER A 111 10.38 -0.60 -3.86
N ASP A 112 11.33 -1.11 -3.06
CA ASP A 112 11.04 -2.12 -2.04
C ASP A 112 10.15 -1.56 -0.94
N SER A 113 10.35 -0.29 -0.55
CA SER A 113 9.45 0.41 0.38
C SER A 113 8.04 0.59 -0.18
N LEU A 114 7.90 0.95 -1.45
CA LEU A 114 6.60 1.13 -2.10
C LEU A 114 5.85 -0.21 -2.21
N ILE A 115 6.54 -1.26 -2.63
CA ILE A 115 5.98 -2.61 -2.68
C ILE A 115 5.52 -3.04 -1.29
N ALA A 116 6.37 -2.89 -0.27
CA ALA A 116 6.00 -3.21 1.10
C ALA A 116 4.74 -2.46 1.54
N ILE A 117 4.63 -1.15 1.26
CA ILE A 117 3.43 -0.37 1.61
C ILE A 117 2.19 -0.95 0.93
N ASN A 118 2.23 -1.18 -0.39
CA ASN A 118 1.08 -1.69 -1.14
C ASN A 118 0.58 -3.02 -0.58
N HIS A 119 1.51 -3.89 -0.25
CA HIS A 119 1.25 -5.23 0.25
C HIS A 119 0.77 -5.26 1.70
N LEU A 120 1.42 -4.49 2.58
CA LEU A 120 1.00 -4.32 3.96
C LEU A 120 -0.40 -3.67 4.04
N ALA A 121 -0.73 -2.82 3.06
CA ALA A 121 -2.02 -2.14 2.95
C ALA A 121 -3.15 -3.12 2.59
N ALA A 122 -2.90 -4.41 2.37
CA ALA A 122 -3.98 -5.39 2.27
C ALA A 122 -4.73 -5.56 3.62
N ASN A 123 -4.03 -5.37 4.75
CA ASN A 123 -4.62 -5.41 6.09
C ASN A 123 -5.26 -4.06 6.44
N ASP A 124 -6.54 -4.06 6.84
CA ASP A 124 -7.28 -2.81 7.12
C ASP A 124 -6.76 -2.05 8.35
N GLU A 125 -6.22 -2.73 9.37
CA GLU A 125 -5.56 -2.06 10.51
C GLU A 125 -4.29 -1.34 10.05
N ASN A 126 -3.49 -1.99 9.19
CA ASN A 126 -2.30 -1.38 8.62
C ASN A 126 -2.65 -0.16 7.76
N LYS A 127 -3.73 -0.20 6.96
CA LYS A 127 -4.17 0.95 6.14
C LYS A 127 -4.36 2.21 6.98
N GLN A 128 -4.92 2.08 8.18
CA GLN A 128 -5.10 3.23 9.09
C GLN A 128 -3.75 3.86 9.49
N LEU A 129 -2.75 3.04 9.78
CA LEU A 129 -1.41 3.53 10.12
C LEU A 129 -0.71 4.20 8.94
N MET A 130 -1.03 3.75 7.72
CA MET A 130 -0.41 4.19 6.46
C MET A 130 -0.91 5.51 5.90
N ILE A 131 -1.96 6.11 6.47
CA ILE A 131 -2.41 7.46 6.08
C ILE A 131 -1.22 8.45 6.07
N ARG A 132 -0.30 8.30 7.03
CA ARG A 132 0.93 9.11 7.15
C ARG A 132 1.87 9.04 5.94
N TYR A 133 1.75 8.02 5.11
CA TYR A 133 2.59 7.84 3.91
C TYR A 133 2.07 8.59 2.70
N ILE A 134 0.80 9.02 2.70
CA ILE A 134 0.20 9.73 1.56
C ILE A 134 1.04 10.95 1.12
N PRO A 135 1.53 11.83 2.01
CA PRO A 135 2.39 12.95 1.60
C PRO A 135 3.68 12.49 0.90
N PHE A 136 4.30 11.40 1.38
CA PHE A 136 5.50 10.85 0.76
C PHE A 136 5.19 10.25 -0.61
N LEU A 137 4.07 9.53 -0.74
CA LEU A 137 3.64 8.96 -2.01
C LEU A 137 3.38 10.05 -3.05
N LEU A 138 2.72 11.15 -2.67
CA LEU A 138 2.49 12.30 -3.55
C LEU A 138 3.79 12.98 -3.97
N ALA A 139 4.72 13.17 -3.03
CA ALA A 139 6.04 13.70 -3.35
C ALA A 139 6.81 12.79 -4.31
N ILE A 140 6.73 11.46 -4.13
CA ILE A 140 7.30 10.49 -5.05
C ILE A 140 6.65 10.62 -6.43
N LEU A 141 5.34 10.80 -6.54
CA LEU A 141 4.73 11.01 -7.86
C LEU A 141 5.32 12.22 -8.59
N GLN A 142 5.61 13.30 -7.87
CA GLN A 142 6.19 14.52 -8.44
C GLN A 142 7.69 14.43 -8.72
N GLU A 143 8.44 13.73 -7.88
CA GLU A 143 9.91 13.73 -7.87
C GLU A 143 10.54 12.42 -8.34
N ALA A 144 9.75 11.35 -8.54
CA ALA A 144 10.26 10.05 -8.93
C ALA A 144 11.02 10.14 -10.24
N ILE A 145 12.13 9.42 -10.26
CA ILE A 145 13.13 9.48 -11.33
C ILE A 145 12.83 8.41 -12.39
N ASN A 146 11.97 7.43 -12.09
CA ASN A 146 11.54 6.42 -13.04
C ASN A 146 10.03 6.11 -12.96
N SER A 147 9.52 5.55 -14.05
CA SER A 147 8.10 5.20 -14.19
C SER A 147 7.65 4.06 -13.27
N PHE A 148 8.56 3.15 -12.88
CA PHE A 148 8.24 2.04 -11.99
C PHE A 148 7.88 2.51 -10.57
N GLU A 149 8.63 3.48 -10.05
CA GLU A 149 8.36 4.09 -8.74
C GLU A 149 7.09 4.93 -8.76
N GLN A 150 6.86 5.70 -9.83
CA GLN A 150 5.58 6.40 -10.01
C GLN A 150 4.41 5.40 -10.03
N GLU A 151 4.52 4.35 -10.83
CA GLU A 151 3.50 3.31 -10.93
C GLU A 151 3.22 2.64 -9.58
N SER A 152 4.28 2.29 -8.86
CA SER A 152 4.18 1.67 -7.53
C SER A 152 3.53 2.62 -6.51
N ALA A 153 3.86 3.92 -6.56
CA ALA A 153 3.24 4.93 -5.70
C ALA A 153 1.75 5.15 -6.03
N VAL A 154 1.36 5.13 -7.32
CA VAL A 154 -0.06 5.19 -7.73
C VAL A 154 -0.82 3.97 -7.20
N GLU A 155 -0.25 2.77 -7.31
CA GLU A 155 -0.87 1.55 -6.76
C GLU A 155 -1.03 1.62 -5.24
N CYS A 156 0.00 2.13 -4.53
CA CYS A 156 -0.12 2.35 -3.08
C CYS A 156 -1.30 3.27 -2.75
N LEU A 157 -1.42 4.41 -3.43
CA LEU A 157 -2.52 5.34 -3.22
C LEU A 157 -3.87 4.66 -3.50
N LYS A 158 -3.97 3.89 -4.59
CA LYS A 158 -5.17 3.15 -4.94
C LYS A 158 -5.58 2.15 -3.86
N THR A 159 -4.65 1.39 -3.32
CA THR A 159 -4.95 0.46 -2.22
C THR A 159 -5.43 1.23 -0.97
N LEU A 160 -4.79 2.36 -0.69
CA LEU A 160 -5.12 3.20 0.46
C LEU A 160 -6.47 3.93 0.33
N ILE A 161 -6.95 4.30 -0.86
CA ILE A 161 -8.22 5.05 -0.99
C ILE A 161 -9.46 4.24 -0.61
N SER A 162 -9.33 2.92 -0.45
CA SER A 162 -10.37 2.09 0.14
C SER A 162 -10.69 2.49 1.59
N ASN A 163 -9.72 3.08 2.29
CA ASN A 163 -9.88 3.71 3.58
C ASN A 163 -10.49 5.13 3.42
N ALA A 164 -11.57 5.41 4.16
CA ALA A 164 -12.30 6.66 4.04
C ALA A 164 -11.48 7.90 4.42
N ASP A 165 -10.57 7.79 5.37
CA ASP A 165 -9.74 8.89 5.84
C ASP A 165 -8.57 9.15 4.89
N CYS A 166 -7.95 8.10 4.32
CA CYS A 166 -7.02 8.22 3.18
C CYS A 166 -7.69 8.99 2.03
N LYS A 167 -8.91 8.59 1.67
CA LYS A 167 -9.67 9.23 0.59
C LYS A 167 -9.96 10.69 0.88
N LYS A 168 -10.44 11.03 2.08
CA LYS A 168 -10.66 12.43 2.48
C LYS A 168 -9.37 13.25 2.44
N LEU A 169 -8.24 12.67 2.82
CA LEU A 169 -6.95 13.36 2.78
C LEU A 169 -6.56 13.73 1.35
N LEU A 170 -6.73 12.80 0.40
CA LEU A 170 -6.48 13.05 -1.02
C LEU A 170 -7.43 14.10 -1.63
N GLN A 171 -8.66 14.20 -1.13
CA GLN A 171 -9.62 15.23 -1.57
C GLN A 171 -9.32 16.63 -1.04
N LYS A 172 -8.69 16.73 0.14
CA LYS A 172 -8.42 18.01 0.83
C LYS A 172 -7.10 18.68 0.44
N THR A 173 -6.20 17.92 -0.15
CA THR A 173 -4.84 18.36 -0.48
C THR A 173 -4.76 18.71 -1.96
N ASP A 174 -3.68 19.37 -2.40
CA ASP A 174 -3.37 19.57 -3.83
C ASP A 174 -3.10 18.25 -4.58
N SER A 175 -3.36 17.09 -3.97
CA SER A 175 -3.23 15.76 -4.56
C SER A 175 -3.95 15.65 -5.89
N LEU A 176 -5.15 16.22 -6.05
CA LEU A 176 -5.88 16.14 -7.31
C LEU A 176 -5.12 16.83 -8.44
N LYS A 177 -4.52 17.99 -8.19
CA LYS A 177 -3.68 18.69 -9.18
C LYS A 177 -2.42 17.89 -9.52
N ILE A 178 -1.82 17.24 -8.53
CA ILE A 178 -0.66 16.36 -8.74
C ILE A 178 -1.05 15.19 -9.64
N LEU A 179 -2.18 14.55 -9.35
CA LEU A 179 -2.70 13.42 -10.12
C LEU A 179 -3.14 13.85 -11.53
N GLU A 180 -3.78 15.01 -11.70
CA GLU A 180 -4.11 15.59 -13.00
C GLU A 180 -2.85 15.79 -13.85
N ASN A 181 -1.83 16.44 -13.28
CA ASN A 181 -0.55 16.62 -13.97
C ASN A 181 0.10 15.28 -14.33
N LEU A 182 0.07 14.28 -13.45
CA LEU A 182 0.57 12.94 -13.78
C LEU A 182 -0.25 12.23 -14.86
N SER A 183 -1.57 12.46 -14.90
CA SER A 183 -2.45 11.85 -15.91
C SER A 183 -2.13 12.36 -17.32
N GLU A 184 -1.68 13.61 -17.43
CA GLU A 184 -1.32 14.26 -18.69
C GLU A 184 0.16 14.05 -19.03
N ASN A 185 1.04 14.22 -18.04
CA ASN A 185 2.50 14.33 -18.20
C ASN A 185 3.29 13.19 -17.54
N GLY A 186 2.63 12.16 -17.01
CA GLY A 186 3.28 11.01 -16.39
C GLY A 186 4.30 10.32 -17.31
N MET A 187 5.34 9.73 -16.71
CA MET A 187 6.50 9.20 -17.44
C MET A 187 6.17 8.02 -18.38
N SER A 188 5.07 7.31 -18.13
CA SER A 188 4.63 6.19 -18.97
C SER A 188 3.12 6.19 -19.18
N LEU A 189 2.66 5.55 -20.27
CA LEU A 189 1.23 5.36 -20.52
C LEU A 189 0.54 4.64 -19.36
N THR A 190 1.20 3.62 -18.80
CA THR A 190 0.69 2.87 -17.63
C THR A 190 0.46 3.78 -16.43
N VAL A 191 1.42 4.67 -16.12
CA VAL A 191 1.28 5.66 -15.03
C VAL A 191 0.09 6.57 -15.30
N LYS A 192 -0.04 7.12 -16.51
CA LYS A 192 -1.16 7.98 -16.89
C LYS A 192 -2.50 7.28 -16.70
N THR A 193 -2.66 6.08 -17.26
CA THR A 193 -3.92 5.30 -17.16
C THR A 193 -4.27 4.92 -15.73
N LYS A 194 -3.30 4.48 -14.92
CA LYS A 194 -3.56 4.14 -13.51
C LYS A 194 -3.92 5.38 -12.69
N THR A 195 -3.28 6.51 -12.97
CA THR A 195 -3.57 7.79 -12.32
C THR A 195 -4.99 8.28 -12.65
N GLN A 196 -5.42 8.18 -13.91
CA GLN A 196 -6.79 8.51 -14.31
C GLN A 196 -7.82 7.67 -13.55
N LYS A 197 -7.61 6.35 -13.48
CA LYS A 197 -8.50 5.46 -12.71
C LYS A 197 -8.55 5.81 -11.23
N LEU A 198 -7.40 6.13 -10.62
CA LEU A 198 -7.34 6.57 -9.23
C LEU A 198 -8.17 7.85 -9.02
N MET A 199 -8.04 8.84 -9.92
CA MET A 199 -8.83 10.06 -9.86
C MET A 199 -10.33 9.78 -9.99
N GLU A 200 -10.73 8.91 -10.92
CA GLU A 200 -12.13 8.48 -11.05
C GLU A 200 -12.63 7.87 -9.75
N GLU A 201 -11.87 6.96 -9.12
CA GLU A 201 -12.26 6.33 -7.86
C GLU A 201 -12.35 7.32 -6.69
N ILE A 202 -11.51 8.36 -6.68
CA ILE A 202 -11.62 9.47 -5.71
C ILE A 202 -12.95 10.22 -5.92
N HIS A 203 -13.32 10.55 -7.16
CA HIS A 203 -14.53 11.33 -7.47
C HIS A 203 -15.84 10.51 -7.52
N LEU A 204 -15.80 9.21 -7.80
CA LEU A 204 -16.97 8.34 -8.04
C LEU A 204 -17.91 8.19 -6.84
N LYS A 205 -17.46 8.49 -5.60
CA LYS A 205 -18.35 8.52 -4.43
C LYS A 205 -18.98 9.89 -4.17
N GLU A 206 -18.40 10.98 -4.66
CA GLU A 206 -18.99 12.31 -4.53
C GLU A 206 -20.18 12.46 -5.48
N LEU A 207 -20.05 12.01 -6.73
CA LEU A 207 -21.17 11.97 -7.69
C LEU A 207 -22.31 11.08 -7.18
N LYS A 208 -22.02 9.89 -6.64
CA LYS A 208 -23.05 9.01 -6.05
C LYS A 208 -23.73 9.61 -4.82
N ASN A 209 -23.01 10.39 -4.01
CA ASN A 209 -23.59 11.09 -2.85
C ASN A 209 -24.40 12.33 -3.25
N GLN A 210 -23.94 13.10 -4.24
CA GLN A 210 -24.69 14.23 -4.79
C GLN A 210 -25.99 13.78 -5.46
N VAL A 211 -25.96 12.67 -6.22
CA VAL A 211 -27.17 12.06 -6.83
C VAL A 211 -28.14 11.55 -5.75
N LYS A 212 -27.66 10.95 -4.65
CA LYS A 212 -28.52 10.54 -3.52
C LYS A 212 -29.15 11.72 -2.76
N VAL A 213 -28.43 12.83 -2.61
CA VAL A 213 -28.96 14.06 -1.98
C VAL A 213 -29.97 14.74 -2.91
N ALA A 214 -29.70 14.79 -4.22
CA ALA A 214 -30.63 15.31 -5.22
C ALA A 214 -31.93 14.50 -5.28
N THR A 215 -31.84 13.16 -5.28
CA THR A 215 -33.02 12.27 -5.28
C THR A 215 -33.83 12.29 -3.98
N LYS A 216 -33.20 12.54 -2.82
CA LYS A 216 -33.94 12.81 -1.57
C LYS A 216 -34.66 14.16 -1.58
N ARG A 217 -34.13 15.17 -2.26
CA ARG A 217 -34.76 16.49 -2.40
C ARG A 217 -35.89 16.53 -3.43
N THR A 218 -35.93 15.58 -4.36
CA THR A 218 -36.97 15.47 -5.40
C THR A 218 -38.05 14.44 -5.09
N GLN A 219 -38.06 13.81 -3.91
CA GLN A 219 -39.24 13.06 -3.47
C GLN A 219 -40.41 14.04 -3.27
N PRO A 220 -41.53 13.89 -4.00
CA PRO A 220 -42.69 14.72 -3.77
C PRO A 220 -43.25 14.41 -2.38
N LEU A 221 -43.51 15.46 -1.58
CA LEU A 221 -44.32 15.39 -0.36
C LEU A 221 -45.72 14.88 -0.71
N THR A 222 -45.88 13.57 -0.86
CA THR A 222 -47.17 12.90 -1.13
C THR A 222 -47.51 12.00 0.04
N ARG A 223 -47.67 12.60 1.21
CA ARG A 223 -48.41 12.01 2.33
C ARG A 223 -49.18 13.12 3.03
N GLY A 224 -50.47 13.27 2.68
CA GLY A 224 -51.34 14.19 3.43
C GLY A 224 -52.71 14.53 2.83
N TYR A 225 -53.02 14.22 1.57
CA TYR A 225 -54.31 14.63 0.96
C TYR A 225 -55.08 13.48 0.32
N LEU A 226 -55.45 12.47 1.10
CA LEU A 226 -56.53 11.55 0.74
C LEU A 226 -57.26 11.14 2.02
N ASN A 227 -58.14 12.02 2.51
CA ASN A 227 -59.30 11.64 3.32
C ASN A 227 -60.26 12.84 3.48
N SER A 228 -60.86 13.26 2.39
CA SER A 228 -62.18 13.90 2.46
C SER A 228 -62.94 13.61 1.17
N LYS A 229 -63.86 12.65 1.24
CA LYS A 229 -65.15 12.58 0.52
C LYS A 229 -65.58 11.13 0.28
N LYS A 230 -66.40 10.64 1.20
CA LYS A 230 -67.49 9.65 1.05
C LYS A 230 -68.02 9.44 2.49
N LYS A 231 -69.27 9.74 2.86
CA LYS A 231 -70.56 9.50 2.20
C LYS A 231 -71.65 10.42 2.78
N ARG A 232 -72.58 10.85 1.93
CA ARG A 232 -74.02 10.86 2.25
C ARG A 232 -74.53 9.44 2.04
#